data_AF-A0A3A4P3H6-F1
#
_entry.id   AF-A0A3A4P3H6-F1
#
_cell.length_a   1.000
_cell.length_b   1.000
_cell.length_c   1.000
_cell.angle_alpha   90.00
_cell.angle_beta   90.00
_cell.angle_gamma   90.00
#
_symmetry.space_group_name_H-M   'P 1'
#
loop_
_entity.id
_entity.type
_entity.pdbx_description
1 polymer ?
#
loop_
_entity_poly.entity_id
_entity_poly.type
_entity_poly.pdbx_seq_one_letter_code
_entity_poly.pdbx_strand_id
1 'polypeptide(L)' 'MIHILPPEIANRIAAGEVVERPASVIRELIDNAIDAGAGRIEIEIAEGGLRGMRVTDDGCGMSPEDA' A
#
# COMPACT_ATOMS: atom_id res chain seq x y z
N MET A 1 -23.40 5.32 -25.57
CA MET A 1 -23.25 3.85 -25.73
C MET A 1 -21.97 3.47 -25.01
N ILE A 2 -22.01 2.54 -24.05
CA ILE A 2 -20.82 2.06 -23.32
C ILE A 2 -20.26 0.87 -24.09
N HIS A 3 -18.94 0.83 -24.32
CA HIS A 3 -18.26 -0.26 -25.02
C HIS A 3 -17.36 -1.02 -24.04
N ILE A 4 -17.44 -2.35 -24.07
CA ILE A 4 -16.56 -3.21 -23.28
C ILE A 4 -15.16 -3.16 -23.90
N LEU A 5 -14.16 -2.97 -23.04
CA LEU A 5 -12.75 -2.96 -23.44
C LEU A 5 -12.30 -4.35 -23.92
N PRO A 6 -11.45 -4.42 -24.97
CA PRO A 6 -10.81 -5.67 -25.36
C PRO A 6 -10.01 -6.28 -24.19
N PRO A 7 -10.00 -7.62 -24.04
CA PRO A 7 -9.36 -8.29 -22.91
C PRO A 7 -7.89 -7.91 -22.72
N GLU A 8 -7.15 -7.70 -23.80
CA GLU A 8 -5.74 -7.35 -23.75
C GLU A 8 -5.50 -5.95 -23.16
N ILE A 9 -6.35 -4.97 -23.49
CA ILE A 9 -6.29 -3.62 -22.91
C ILE A 9 -6.70 -3.68 -21.45
N ALA A 10 -7.79 -4.40 -21.12
CA ALA A 10 -8.27 -4.55 -19.75
C ALA A 10 -7.22 -5.21 -18.85
N ASN A 11 -6.56 -6.26 -19.33
CA ASN A 11 -5.50 -6.95 -18.60
C ASN A 11 -4.26 -6.08 -18.41
N ARG A 12 -3.90 -5.24 -19.39
CA ARG A 12 -2.79 -4.29 -19.26
C ARG A 12 -3.07 -3.18 -18.26
N ILE A 13 -4.30 -2.67 -18.23
CA ILE A 13 -4.75 -1.69 -17.22
C ILE A 13 -4.68 -2.35 -15.83
N ALA A 14 -5.25 -3.54 -15.68
CA ALA A 14 -5.22 -4.27 -14.42
C ALA A 14 -3.79 -4.57 -13.95
N ALA A 15 -2.89 -4.98 -14.85
CA ALA A 15 -1.49 -5.26 -14.51
C ALA A 15 -0.74 -4.00 -14.05
N GLY A 16 -0.93 -2.85 -14.71
CA GLY A 16 -0.31 -1.58 -14.31
C GLY A 16 -0.79 -1.09 -12.94
N GLU A 17 -2.11 -1.06 -12.74
CA GLU A 17 -2.69 -0.63 -11.47
C GLU A 17 -2.35 -1.58 -10.31
N VAL A 18 -2.25 -2.89 -10.56
CA VAL A 18 -1.94 -3.88 -9.52
C VAL A 18 -0.48 -3.80 -9.07
N VAL A 19 0.44 -3.37 -9.93
CA VAL A 19 1.87 -3.22 -9.55
C VAL A 19 2.11 -1.91 -8.79
N GLU A 20 1.38 -0.84 -9.13
CA GLU A 20 1.51 0.44 -8.41
C GLU A 20 0.87 0.41 -7.01
N ARG A 21 -0.23 -0.33 -6.85
CA ARG A 21 -1.00 -0.39 -5.58
C ARG A 21 -0.19 -0.84 -4.35
N PRO A 22 0.62 -1.91 -4.38
CA PRO A 22 1.40 -2.33 -3.22
C PRO A 22 2.40 -1.27 -2.76
N ALA A 23 3.11 -0.66 -3.72
CA ALA A 23 4.09 0.39 -3.43
C ALA A 23 3.41 1.66 -2.89
N SER A 24 2.25 2.04 -3.43
CA SER A 24 1.51 3.20 -2.92
C SER A 24 1.00 2.99 -1.50
N VAL A 25 0.52 1.79 -1.17
CA VAL A 25 0.08 1.44 0.18
C VAL A 25 1.24 1.49 1.18
N ILE A 26 2.39 0.91 0.82
CA ILE A 26 3.60 1.01 1.66
C ILE A 26 3.99 2.47 1.88
N ARG A 27 3.96 3.30 0.82
CA ARG A 27 4.30 4.72 0.92
C ARG A 27 3.40 5.45 1.90
N GLU A 28 2.08 5.27 1.81
CA GLU A 28 1.14 5.93 2.73
C GLU A 28 1.34 5.49 4.18
N LEU A 29 1.64 4.20 4.42
CA LEU A 29 1.93 3.72 5.78
C LEU A 29 3.23 4.31 6.35
N ILE A 30 4.24 4.52 5.50
CA ILE A 30 5.48 5.20 5.88
C ILE A 30 5.21 6.67 6.19
N ASP A 31 4.44 7.36 5.34
CA ASP A 31 4.10 8.77 5.53
C ASP A 31 3.37 8.95 6.89
N ASN A 32 2.43 8.06 7.22
CA ASN A 32 1.74 8.05 8.52
C ASN A 32 2.70 7.84 9.70
N ALA A 33 3.65 6.92 9.59
CA ALA A 33 4.63 6.67 10.65
C ALA A 33 5.56 7.87 10.87
N ILE A 34 5.94 8.57 9.79
CA ILE A 34 6.72 9.82 9.87
C ILE A 34 5.90 10.92 10.56
N ASP A 35 4.63 11.08 10.18
CA ASP A 35 3.72 12.05 10.82
C ASP A 35 3.52 11.74 12.31
N ALA A 36 3.53 10.45 12.69
CA ALA A 36 3.51 9.99 14.09
C ALA A 36 4.84 10.20 14.84
N GLY A 37 5.87 10.71 14.18
CA GLY A 37 7.18 11.00 14.77
C GLY A 37 8.04 9.76 15.03
N ALA A 38 7.82 8.67 14.30
CA ALA A 38 8.59 7.45 14.45
C ALA A 38 10.09 7.68 14.18
N GLY A 39 10.95 7.18 15.07
CA GLY A 39 12.40 7.17 14.90
C GLY A 39 12.90 5.90 14.20
N ARG A 40 12.09 4.84 14.22
CA ARG A 40 12.34 3.56 13.57
C ARG A 40 11.07 3.08 12.88
N ILE A 41 11.22 2.70 11.62
CA ILE A 41 10.17 2.08 10.81
C ILE A 41 10.75 0.79 10.22
N GLU A 42 10.08 -0.33 10.46
CA GLU A 42 10.41 -1.65 9.92
C GLU A 42 9.36 -2.07 8.89
N ILE A 43 9.82 -2.62 7.76
CA ILE A 43 8.96 -3.00 6.64
C ILE A 43 9.26 -4.44 6.27
N GLU A 44 8.22 -5.28 6.29
CA GLU A 44 8.28 -6.67 5.85
C GLU A 44 7.38 -6.85 4.62
N ILE A 45 7.96 -7.39 3.54
CA ILE A 45 7.24 -7.65 2.29
C ILE A 45 7.35 -9.13 1.94
N ALA A 46 6.20 -9.78 1.75
CA ALA A 46 6.12 -11.16 1.30
C ALA A 46 5.66 -11.22 -0.16
N GLU A 47 6.41 -11.97 -0.99
CA GLU A 47 6.09 -12.21 -2.42
C GLU A 47 5.83 -10.92 -3.21
N GLY A 48 6.71 -9.91 -3.03
CA GLY A 48 6.57 -8.62 -3.71
C GLY A 48 5.34 -7.81 -3.29
N GLY A 49 4.72 -8.15 -2.16
CA GLY A 49 3.55 -7.47 -1.60
C GLY A 49 2.22 -8.15 -1.95
N LEU A 50 2.23 -9.21 -2.77
CA LEU A 50 1.02 -9.94 -3.17
C LEU A 50 0.47 -10.83 -2.05
N ARG A 51 1.35 -11.43 -1.24
CA ARG A 51 0.92 -12.31 -0.13
C ARG A 51 0.72 -11.55 1.18
N GLY A 52 1.48 -10.50 1.40
CA GLY A 52 1.37 -9.70 2.61
C GLY A 52 2.43 -8.61 2.71
N MET A 53 2.06 -7.56 3.42
CA MET A 53 2.90 -6.42 3.74
C MET A 53 2.65 -6.04 5.19
N ARG A 54 3.71 -5.72 5.93
CA ARG A 54 3.63 -5.21 7.30
C ARG A 54 4.56 -4.02 7.43
N VAL A 55 4.04 -2.95 8.03
CA VAL A 55 4.82 -1.78 8.46
C VAL A 55 4.67 -1.71 9.97
N THR A 56 5.78 -1.53 10.68
CA THR A 56 5.82 -1.42 12.14
C THR A 56 6.68 -0.22 12.50
N ASP A 57 6.12 0.70 13.25
CA ASP A 57 6.78 1.93 13.68
C ASP A 57 6.78 2.06 15.21
N ASP A 58 7.62 2.95 15.71
CA ASP A 58 7.70 3.34 17.12
C ASP A 58 7.15 4.76 17.37
N GLY A 59 6.23 5.22 16.51
CA GLY A 59 5.59 6.52 16.63
C GLY A 59 4.62 6.62 17.81
N CYS A 60 3.91 7.75 17.88
CA CYS A 60 2.96 8.02 18.97
C CYS A 60 1.74 7.08 19.00
N GLY A 61 1.54 6.26 17.95
CA GLY A 61 0.39 5.39 17.79
C GLY A 61 -0.90 6.13 17.49
N MET A 62 -2.01 5.39 17.42
CA MET A 62 -3.35 5.96 17.27
C MET A 62 -4.07 5.97 18.62
N SER A 63 -4.95 6.94 18.82
CA SER A 63 -5.83 6.93 19.99
C SER A 63 -6.77 5.71 19.90
N PRO A 64 -7.30 5.19 21.02
CA PRO A 64 -8.27 4.09 21.01
C PRO A 64 -9.55 4.41 20.23
N GLU A 65 -9.82 5.68 19.96
CA GLU A 65 -10.99 6.18 19.24
C GLU A 65 -10.75 6.15 17.71
N ASP A 66 -9.49 6.18 17.29
CA ASP A 66 -9.04 6.21 15.89
C ASP A 66 -8.53 4.85 15.38
N ALA A 67 -8.37 3.86 16.27
CA ALA A 67 -7.85 2.52 15.99
C ALA A 67 -8.95 1.51 15.59
#